data_AF-A0A7S2PGD9-F1
#
_entry.id   AF-A0A7S2PGD9-F1
#
_cell.length_a   1.000
_cell.length_b   1.000
_cell.length_c   1.000
_cell.angle_alpha   90.00
_cell.angle_beta   90.00
_cell.angle_gamma   90.00
#
_symmetry.space_group_name_H-M   'P 1'
#
loop_
_entity.id
_entity.type
_entity.pdbx_description
1 polymer ?
#
loop_
_entity_poly.entity_id
_entity_poly.type
_entity_poly.pdbx_seq_one_letter_code
_entity_poly.pdbx_strand_id
1 'polypeptide(L)'
;VEQGVWKPWSHLAEGLTLPSASPEHLVVPTTELIRINSLLGHVVPQGKHAVCVGPIGAGKTVAVQTFLRAFAAERREGEADASYSRMTLTGRTEALELQEVLEAKLGRRR
;
A
#
# COMPACT_ATOMS: atom_id res chain seq x y z
N VAL A 1 16.69 15.10 -5.96
CA VAL A 1 16.79 15.58 -4.56
C VAL A 1 17.70 16.80 -4.58
N GLU A 2 17.15 17.97 -4.85
CA GLU A 2 17.97 19.18 -5.00
C GLU A 2 17.60 20.17 -3.89
N GLN A 3 18.62 20.53 -3.07
CA GLN A 3 18.70 21.62 -2.08
C GLN A 3 18.49 21.32 -0.59
N GLY A 4 18.07 20.12 -0.16
CA GLY A 4 17.94 19.83 1.29
C GLY A 4 16.95 20.73 2.04
N VAL A 5 16.07 21.42 1.30
CA VAL A 5 15.02 22.29 1.82
C VAL A 5 13.72 21.50 1.94
N TRP A 6 13.03 21.65 3.08
CA TRP A 6 11.70 21.07 3.28
C TRP A 6 10.68 21.73 2.35
N LYS A 7 10.04 20.94 1.50
CA LYS A 7 8.95 21.41 0.62
C LYS A 7 7.60 20.96 1.17
N PRO A 8 6.53 21.76 1.00
CA PRO A 8 5.18 21.31 1.32
C PRO A 8 4.79 20.08 0.49
N TRP A 9 4.07 19.15 1.10
CA TRP A 9 3.58 17.93 0.45
C TRP A 9 2.60 18.21 -0.69
N SER A 10 1.89 19.35 -0.64
CA SER A 10 1.00 19.80 -1.72
C SER A 10 1.72 20.01 -3.05
N HIS A 11 3.00 20.37 -3.03
CA HIS A 11 3.79 20.56 -4.24
C HIS A 11 4.01 19.25 -5.00
N LEU A 12 3.91 18.09 -4.33
CA LEU A 12 3.94 16.77 -4.99
C LEU A 12 2.59 16.37 -5.57
N ALA A 13 1.51 17.09 -5.23
CA ALA A 13 0.18 16.91 -5.82
C ALA A 13 -0.02 17.75 -7.09
N GLU A 14 0.81 18.78 -7.28
CA GLU A 14 0.72 19.68 -8.43
C GLU A 14 1.02 18.92 -9.72
N GLY A 15 0.07 18.93 -10.67
CA GLY A 15 0.20 18.24 -11.96
C GLY A 15 -0.34 16.81 -12.03
N LEU A 16 -0.91 16.28 -10.94
CA LEU A 16 -1.60 14.99 -10.97
C LEU A 16 -2.94 15.10 -11.70
N THR A 17 -3.04 14.54 -12.89
CA THR A 17 -4.31 14.32 -13.59
C THR A 17 -5.04 13.13 -12.98
N LEU A 18 -6.29 13.36 -12.55
CA LEU A 18 -7.15 12.29 -12.09
C LEU A 18 -7.53 11.39 -13.28
N PRO A 19 -7.43 10.06 -13.14
CA PRO A 19 -7.91 9.15 -14.17
C PRO A 19 -9.43 9.28 -14.30
N SER A 20 -9.94 9.15 -15.53
CA SER A 20 -11.38 9.03 -15.75
C SER A 20 -11.85 7.64 -15.29
N ALA A 21 -12.18 7.53 -14.01
CA ALA A 21 -12.71 6.32 -13.38
C ALA A 21 -14.03 6.63 -12.70
N SER A 22 -14.87 5.61 -12.53
CA SER A 22 -16.10 5.74 -11.74
C SER A 22 -15.74 6.21 -10.31
N PRO A 23 -16.56 7.07 -9.67
CA PRO A 23 -16.25 7.66 -8.36
C PRO A 23 -15.90 6.63 -7.28
N GLU A 24 -16.50 5.45 -7.32
CA GLU A 24 -16.26 4.32 -6.43
C GLU A 24 -14.86 3.70 -6.54
N HIS A 25 -14.14 3.97 -7.64
CA HIS A 25 -12.80 3.47 -7.91
C HIS A 25 -11.76 4.59 -8.04
N LEU A 26 -12.19 5.85 -7.92
CA LEU A 26 -11.32 7.01 -8.07
C LEU A 26 -10.51 7.26 -6.79
N VAL A 27 -9.21 6.98 -6.86
CA VAL A 27 -8.28 7.31 -5.76
C VAL A 27 -7.69 8.69 -6.01
N VAL A 28 -8.18 9.69 -5.30
CA VAL A 28 -7.66 11.05 -5.37
C VAL A 28 -6.37 11.14 -4.56
N PRO A 29 -5.24 11.58 -5.14
CA PRO A 29 -3.94 11.68 -4.46
C PRO A 29 -3.93 12.87 -3.49
N THR A 30 -4.65 12.73 -2.38
CA THR A 30 -4.63 13.72 -1.30
C THR A 30 -3.24 13.79 -0.66
N THR A 31 -2.94 14.91 0.00
CA THR A 31 -1.70 15.10 0.77
C THR A 31 -1.39 13.93 1.71
N GLU A 32 -2.42 13.31 2.29
CA GLU A 32 -2.26 12.16 3.17
C GLU A 32 -1.78 10.92 2.43
N LEU A 33 -2.38 10.60 1.27
CA LEU A 33 -1.93 9.48 0.44
C LEU A 33 -0.50 9.68 -0.07
N ILE A 34 -0.13 10.91 -0.42
CA ILE A 34 1.24 11.25 -0.84
C ILE A 34 2.24 10.95 0.28
N ARG A 35 1.93 11.36 1.52
CA ARG A 35 2.77 11.08 2.69
C ARG A 35 2.91 9.59 2.96
N ILE A 36 1.79 8.85 2.95
CA ILE A 36 1.79 7.39 3.17
C ILE A 36 2.60 6.69 2.07
N ASN A 37 2.35 7.01 0.80
CA ASN A 37 3.08 6.41 -0.32
C ASN A 37 4.58 6.73 -0.26
N SER A 38 4.96 7.96 0.12
CA SER A 38 6.37 8.34 0.30
C SER A 38 7.03 7.52 1.40
N LEU A 39 6.36 7.31 2.54
CA LEU A 39 6.87 6.49 3.63
C LEU A 39 6.99 5.02 3.21
N LEU A 40 5.98 4.45 2.55
CA LEU A 40 6.00 3.09 2.04
C LEU A 40 7.13 2.88 1.03
N GLY A 41 7.34 3.86 0.13
CA GLY A 41 8.44 3.89 -0.83
C GLY A 41 9.82 3.88 -0.18
N HIS A 42 9.95 4.33 1.07
CA HIS A 42 11.21 4.25 1.80
C HIS A 42 11.36 2.94 2.59
N VAL A 43 10.29 2.49 3.26
CA VAL A 43 10.32 1.38 4.22
C VAL A 43 10.25 0.01 3.55
N VAL A 44 9.36 -0.17 2.57
CA VAL A 44 9.10 -1.48 1.95
C VAL A 44 10.31 -2.02 1.17
N PRO A 45 11.08 -1.22 0.40
CA PRO A 45 12.28 -1.73 -0.27
C PRO A 45 13.38 -2.22 0.68
N GLN A 46 13.38 -1.75 1.94
CA GLN A 46 14.34 -2.18 2.96
C GLN A 46 13.91 -3.48 3.65
N GLY A 47 12.81 -4.11 3.24
CA GLY A 47 12.25 -5.28 3.92
C GLY A 47 11.71 -4.97 5.32
N LYS A 48 11.47 -3.69 5.63
CA LYS A 48 10.90 -3.27 6.91
C LYS A 48 9.38 -3.21 6.82
N HIS A 49 8.71 -3.41 7.95
CA HIS A 49 7.25 -3.40 8.05
C HIS A 49 6.75 -2.14 8.78
N ALA A 50 5.55 -1.69 8.41
CA ALA A 50 4.88 -0.56 9.04
C ALA A 50 3.39 -0.86 9.24
N VAL A 51 2.81 -0.29 10.31
CA VAL A 51 1.37 -0.37 10.60
C VAL A 51 0.76 1.00 10.36
N CYS A 52 -0.26 1.06 9.49
CA CYS A 52 -1.00 2.30 9.21
C CYS A 52 -2.24 2.39 10.10
N VAL A 53 -2.27 3.36 11.02
CA VAL A 53 -3.37 3.57 11.98
C VAL A 53 -4.16 4.83 11.62
N GLY A 54 -5.47 4.85 11.87
CA GLY A 54 -6.31 6.03 11.71
C GLY A 54 -7.79 5.70 11.52
N PRO A 55 -8.67 6.71 11.43
CA PRO A 55 -10.12 6.53 11.34
C PRO A 55 -10.56 5.77 10.09
N ILE A 56 -11.70 5.08 10.16
CA ILE A 56 -12.28 4.37 9.01
C ILE A 56 -12.58 5.36 7.88
N GLY A 57 -12.44 4.93 6.63
CA GLY A 57 -12.72 5.79 5.45
C GLY A 57 -11.59 6.75 5.06
N ALA A 58 -10.51 6.87 5.84
CA ALA A 58 -9.37 7.76 5.53
C ALA A 58 -8.43 7.25 4.42
N GLY A 59 -8.89 6.39 3.51
CA GLY A 59 -8.11 5.94 2.34
C GLY A 59 -6.90 5.03 2.62
N LYS A 60 -6.55 4.73 3.88
CA LYS A 60 -5.36 3.92 4.26
C LYS A 60 -5.24 2.60 3.50
N THR A 61 -6.31 1.78 3.47
CA THR A 61 -6.31 0.48 2.79
C THR A 61 -6.04 0.63 1.30
N VAL A 62 -6.69 1.61 0.66
CA VAL A 62 -6.51 1.91 -0.76
C VAL A 62 -5.08 2.40 -1.04
N ALA A 63 -4.53 3.25 -0.18
CA ALA A 63 -3.15 3.73 -0.28
C ALA A 63 -2.14 2.57 -0.37
N VAL A 64 -2.19 1.69 0.64
CA VAL A 64 -1.27 0.54 0.76
C VAL A 64 -1.47 -0.42 -0.40
N GLN A 65 -2.71 -0.71 -0.79
CA GLN A 65 -2.99 -1.60 -1.92
C GLN A 65 -2.47 -1.06 -3.24
N THR A 66 -2.72 0.22 -3.53
CA THR A 66 -2.24 0.86 -4.76
C THR A 66 -0.71 0.87 -4.80
N PHE A 67 -0.06 1.22 -3.69
CA PHE A 67 1.40 1.18 -3.58
C PHE A 67 1.95 -0.24 -3.83
N LEU A 68 1.43 -1.26 -3.14
CA LEU A 68 1.92 -2.63 -3.27
C LEU A 68 1.69 -3.21 -4.68
N ARG A 69 0.60 -2.84 -5.35
CA ARG A 69 0.36 -3.21 -6.76
C ARG A 69 1.41 -2.61 -7.68
N ALA A 70 1.67 -1.31 -7.56
CA ALA A 70 2.68 -0.62 -8.36
C ALA A 70 4.07 -1.20 -8.08
N PHE A 71 4.41 -1.38 -6.80
CA PHE A 71 5.68 -1.95 -6.36
C PHE A 71 5.92 -3.38 -6.86
N ALA A 72 4.88 -4.20 -6.91
CA ALA A 72 4.94 -5.55 -7.48
C ALA A 72 5.15 -5.51 -9.01
N ALA A 73 4.48 -4.60 -9.71
CA ALA A 73 4.57 -4.47 -11.16
C ALA A 73 5.90 -3.85 -11.65
N GLU A 74 6.53 -3.00 -10.85
CA GLU A 74 7.80 -2.33 -11.19
C GLU A 74 9.03 -3.23 -11.05
N ARG A 75 8.93 -4.36 -10.34
CA ARG A 75 10.02 -5.32 -10.24
C ARG A 75 10.18 -6.10 -11.54
N ARG A 76 11.38 -6.08 -12.10
CA ARG A 76 11.73 -6.78 -13.35
C ARG A 76 11.67 -8.30 -13.17
N GLU A 77 11.29 -8.99 -14.25
CA GLU A 77 11.47 -10.43 -14.45
C GLU A 77 12.89 -10.85 -13.99
N GLY A 78 12.98 -11.61 -12.89
CA GLY A 78 14.24 -12.12 -12.34
C GLY A 78 14.63 -11.65 -10.93
N GLU A 79 14.03 -10.58 -10.39
CA GLU A 79 14.01 -10.36 -8.93
C GLU A 79 12.89 -11.20 -8.30
N ALA A 80 13.10 -11.72 -7.08
CA ALA A 80 12.12 -12.57 -6.40
C ALA A 80 10.71 -11.98 -6.49
N ASP A 81 9.77 -12.73 -7.07
CA ASP A 81 8.40 -12.31 -7.35
C ASP A 81 7.75 -11.67 -6.11
N ALA A 82 7.65 -10.33 -6.14
CA ALA A 82 7.04 -9.58 -5.06
C ALA A 82 5.52 -9.67 -5.21
N SER A 83 4.91 -10.68 -4.58
CA SER A 83 3.45 -10.80 -4.48
C SER A 83 2.97 -10.21 -3.15
N TYR A 84 1.76 -9.64 -3.17
CA TYR A 84 1.08 -9.22 -1.94
C TYR A 84 -0.29 -9.90 -1.84
N SER A 85 -0.70 -10.23 -0.61
CA SER A 85 -2.00 -10.84 -0.33
C SER A 85 -2.69 -10.06 0.78
N ARG A 86 -3.96 -9.70 0.54
CA ARG A 86 -4.78 -9.02 1.56
C ARG A 86 -5.50 -10.07 2.42
N MET A 87 -5.53 -9.79 3.72
CA MET A 87 -6.45 -10.37 4.70
C MET A 87 -7.19 -9.24 5.44
N THR A 88 -8.41 -9.51 5.88
CA THR A 88 -9.20 -8.57 6.67
C THR A 88 -9.57 -9.27 7.97
N LEU A 89 -9.30 -8.63 9.11
CA LEU A 89 -9.69 -9.11 10.43
C LEU A 89 -10.95 -8.38 10.88
N THR A 90 -11.82 -9.09 11.56
CA THR A 90 -13.05 -8.55 12.16
C THR A 90 -13.11 -8.88 13.64
N GLY A 91 -14.07 -8.32 14.38
CA GLY A 91 -14.27 -8.65 15.80
C GLY A 91 -14.70 -10.11 16.07
N ARG A 92 -14.94 -10.91 15.02
CA ARG A 92 -15.27 -12.34 15.11
C ARG A 92 -14.17 -13.25 14.56
N THR A 93 -13.07 -12.67 14.10
CA THR A 93 -11.98 -13.46 13.52
C THR A 93 -11.21 -14.15 14.63
N GLU A 94 -11.32 -15.48 14.68
CA GLU A 94 -10.66 -16.32 15.66
C GLU A 94 -9.28 -16.78 15.18
N ALA A 95 -8.44 -17.23 16.11
CA ALA A 95 -7.08 -17.67 15.80
C ALA A 95 -7.04 -18.81 14.76
N LEU A 96 -7.98 -19.77 14.86
CA LEU A 96 -8.06 -20.88 13.92
C LEU A 96 -8.43 -20.41 12.51
N GLU A 97 -9.42 -19.53 12.38
CA GLU A 97 -9.83 -18.97 11.09
C GLU A 97 -8.69 -18.19 10.44
N LEU A 98 -7.93 -17.42 11.22
CA LEU A 98 -6.75 -16.72 10.72
C LEU A 98 -5.69 -17.69 10.19
N GLN A 99 -5.43 -18.79 10.90
CA GLN A 99 -4.47 -19.80 10.46
C GLN A 99 -4.92 -20.46 9.15
N GLU A 100 -6.19 -20.83 9.03
CA GLU A 100 -6.74 -21.41 7.80
C GLU A 100 -6.58 -20.45 6.61
N VAL A 101 -6.84 -19.16 6.80
CA VAL A 101 -6.64 -18.13 5.77
C VAL A 101 -5.18 -17.99 5.39
N LEU A 102 -4.26 -18.07 6.36
CA LEU A 102 -2.82 -18.01 6.10
C LEU A 102 -2.34 -19.24 5.31
N GLU A 103 -2.72 -20.44 5.74
CA GLU A 103 -2.35 -21.69 5.05
C GLU A 103 -2.96 -21.80 3.66
N ALA A 104 -4.15 -21.25 3.43
CA ALA A 104 -4.74 -21.20 2.10
C ALA A 104 -3.95 -20.28 1.14
N LYS A 105 -3.26 -19.26 1.67
CA LYS A 105 -2.50 -18.28 0.88
C LYS A 105 -1.02 -18.65 0.75
N LEU A 106 -0.47 -19.32 1.75
CA LEU A 106 0.93 -19.74 1.80
C LEU A 106 1.01 -21.19 1.30
N GLY A 107 1.72 -21.43 0.21
CA GLY A 107 1.96 -22.79 -0.27
C GLY A 107 2.66 -23.64 0.79
N ARG A 108 2.21 -24.89 0.98
CA ARG A 108 2.91 -25.84 1.85
C ARG A 108 4.20 -26.30 1.16
N ARG A 109 5.37 -25.94 1.68
CA ARG A 109 6.62 -26.64 1.38
C ARG A 109 6.70 -27.90 2.25
N ARG A 110 6.87 -29.06 1.62
CA ARG A 110 7.18 -30.33 2.29
C ARG A 110 8.67 -30.45 2.55
#